data_AF-A0A2W4TV69-F1
#
_entry.id   AF-A0A2W4TV69-F1
#
_cell.length_a   1.000
_cell.length_b   1.000
_cell.length_c   1.000
_cell.angle_alpha   90.00
_cell.angle_beta   90.00
_cell.angle_gamma   90.00
#
_symmetry.space_group_name_H-M   'P 1'
#
loop_
_entity.id
_entity.type
_entity.pdbx_description
1 polymer ?
#
loop_
_entity_poly.entity_id
_entity_poly.type
_entity_poly.pdbx_seq_one_letter_code
_entity_poly.pdbx_strand_id
1 'polypeptide(L)'
;MNATDTGNPTSPSRFRTLKLVLLATVVAIVLVAAGYLTASIQGSSRIAAQTAEHEQALLAIQKDLQGTQQALASTIERNQLLSASAALYRTSVDLDERNFGTANAHVQEAAAAMAKAAQGAADPEFARLSTVLGQMNINVATDLEAQRSSVLQLAAEIDGLAQDSE
;
A
#
# COMPACT_ATOMS: atom_id res chain seq x y z
N MET A 1 -68.05 -93.04 9.55
CA MET A 1 -66.65 -92.99 9.08
C MET A 1 -66.18 -91.56 9.20
N ASN A 2 -65.30 -91.29 10.17
CA ASN A 2 -64.69 -89.99 10.47
C ASN A 2 -63.23 -90.07 10.01
N ALA A 3 -62.75 -89.10 9.23
CA ALA A 3 -61.33 -89.01 8.85
C ALA A 3 -60.91 -87.55 8.59
N THR A 4 -59.90 -87.12 9.38
CA THR A 4 -58.75 -86.23 9.08
C THR A 4 -59.05 -84.81 8.60
N ASP A 5 -58.83 -83.76 9.41
CA ASP A 5 -57.53 -83.15 9.77
C ASP A 5 -56.59 -82.93 8.57
N THR A 6 -56.32 -81.66 8.22
CA THR A 6 -54.96 -81.20 7.91
C THR A 6 -54.90 -79.68 8.06
N GLY A 7 -53.98 -79.26 8.92
CA GLY A 7 -53.75 -77.89 9.32
C GLY A 7 -53.20 -76.98 8.22
N ASN A 8 -53.52 -75.70 8.42
CA ASN A 8 -52.90 -74.56 7.79
C ASN A 8 -51.51 -74.32 8.40
N PRO A 9 -50.49 -73.99 7.60
CA PRO A 9 -49.48 -73.05 8.06
C PRO A 9 -49.56 -71.76 7.24
N THR A 10 -50.25 -70.77 7.81
CA THR A 10 -50.07 -69.35 7.47
C THR A 10 -48.59 -69.02 7.54
N SER A 11 -47.97 -68.71 6.40
CA SER A 11 -46.62 -68.17 6.33
C SER A 11 -46.55 -66.75 6.90
N PRO A 12 -45.83 -66.47 8.00
CA PRO A 12 -45.65 -65.12 8.51
C PRO A 12 -44.16 -64.72 8.45
N SER A 13 -43.50 -64.86 7.30
CA SER A 13 -42.07 -64.50 7.18
C SER A 13 -41.81 -63.24 6.35
N ARG A 14 -42.75 -62.80 5.51
CA ARG A 14 -42.54 -61.65 4.59
C ARG A 14 -42.67 -60.28 5.27
N PHE A 15 -43.50 -60.15 6.31
CA PHE A 15 -43.67 -58.87 7.00
C PHE A 15 -42.50 -58.52 7.93
N ARG A 16 -41.79 -59.51 8.48
CA ARG A 16 -40.63 -59.27 9.35
C ARG A 16 -39.39 -58.86 8.56
N THR A 17 -39.16 -59.48 7.40
CA THR A 17 -38.09 -59.07 6.48
C THR A 17 -38.38 -57.72 5.84
N LEU A 18 -39.63 -57.41 5.48
CA LEU A 18 -39.99 -56.09 4.96
C LEU A 18 -39.74 -54.97 5.99
N LYS A 19 -40.11 -55.19 7.26
CA LYS A 19 -39.83 -54.23 8.35
C LYS A 19 -38.34 -54.05 8.61
N LEU A 20 -37.55 -55.13 8.55
CA LEU A 20 -36.09 -55.06 8.73
C LEU A 20 -35.40 -54.32 7.58
N VAL A 21 -35.82 -54.55 6.34
CA VAL A 21 -35.29 -53.83 5.16
C VAL A 21 -35.64 -52.35 5.25
N LEU A 22 -36.88 -52.01 5.61
CA LEU A 22 -37.31 -50.61 5.73
C LEU A 22 -36.57 -49.87 6.86
N LEU A 23 -36.35 -50.53 8.00
CA LEU A 23 -35.54 -49.99 9.10
C LEU A 23 -34.09 -49.74 8.66
N ALA A 24 -33.47 -50.70 7.96
CA ALA A 24 -32.09 -50.57 7.46
C ALA A 24 -31.96 -49.40 6.47
N THR A 25 -32.92 -49.21 5.58
CA THR A 25 -32.94 -48.09 4.62
C THR A 25 -33.06 -46.74 5.35
N VAL A 26 -33.93 -46.63 6.35
CA VAL A 26 -34.09 -45.39 7.13
C VAL A 26 -32.80 -45.05 7.88
N VAL A 27 -32.15 -46.04 8.50
CA VAL A 27 -30.87 -45.85 9.20
C VAL A 27 -29.77 -45.41 8.22
N ALA A 28 -29.70 -46.01 7.04
CA ALA A 28 -28.73 -45.62 6.02
C ALA A 28 -28.92 -44.16 5.55
N ILE A 29 -30.17 -43.73 5.34
CA ILE A 29 -30.48 -42.35 4.94
C ILE A 29 -30.07 -41.35 6.04
N VAL A 30 -30.35 -41.67 7.32
CA VAL A 30 -29.98 -40.81 8.45
C VAL A 30 -28.46 -40.68 8.58
N LEU A 31 -27.71 -41.78 8.40
CA LEU A 31 -26.26 -41.76 8.45
C LEU A 31 -25.64 -40.95 7.30
N VAL A 32 -26.17 -41.07 6.08
CA VAL A 32 -25.74 -40.25 4.93
C VAL A 32 -26.05 -38.77 5.16
N ALA A 33 -27.24 -38.44 5.67
CA ALA A 33 -27.62 -37.06 5.97
C ALA A 33 -26.76 -36.45 7.09
N ALA A 34 -26.47 -37.20 8.15
CA ALA A 34 -25.60 -36.76 9.25
C ALA A 34 -24.14 -36.58 8.78
N GLY A 35 -23.63 -37.48 7.93
CA GLY A 35 -22.31 -37.35 7.32
C GLY A 35 -22.20 -36.11 6.42
N TYR A 36 -23.24 -35.81 5.63
CA TYR A 36 -23.26 -34.64 4.74
C TYR A 36 -23.35 -33.31 5.51
N LEU A 37 -24.12 -33.27 6.60
CA LEU A 37 -24.24 -32.10 7.47
C LEU A 37 -22.92 -31.81 8.19
N THR A 38 -22.25 -32.84 8.75
CA THR A 38 -20.98 -32.65 9.46
C THR A 38 -19.83 -32.25 8.53
N ALA A 39 -19.76 -32.81 7.32
CA ALA A 39 -18.76 -32.45 6.33
C ALA A 39 -18.93 -31.03 5.76
N SER A 40 -20.16 -30.58 5.53
CA SER A 40 -20.44 -29.23 5.01
C SER A 40 -20.13 -28.13 6.04
N ILE A 41 -20.39 -28.37 7.33
CA ILE A 41 -20.08 -27.42 8.41
C ILE A 41 -18.56 -27.29 8.62
N GLN A 42 -17.80 -28.40 8.58
CA GLN A 42 -16.34 -28.33 8.72
C GLN A 42 -15.62 -27.81 7.48
N GLY A 43 -16.15 -28.03 6.27
CA GLY A 43 -15.61 -27.49 5.03
C GLY A 43 -15.83 -25.98 4.91
N SER A 44 -17.03 -25.50 5.25
CA SER A 44 -17.37 -24.07 5.21
C SER A 44 -16.57 -23.25 6.23
N SER A 45 -16.29 -23.79 7.43
CA SER A 45 -15.47 -23.08 8.42
C SER A 45 -14.01 -22.92 7.98
N ARG A 46 -13.43 -23.89 7.27
CA ARG A 46 -12.06 -23.79 6.75
C ARG A 46 -11.96 -22.81 5.59
N ILE A 47 -12.94 -22.82 4.68
CA ILE A 47 -13.00 -21.85 3.58
C ILE A 47 -13.22 -20.45 4.15
N ALA A 48 -14.14 -20.27 5.12
CA ALA A 48 -14.36 -18.97 5.77
C ALA A 48 -13.12 -18.46 6.51
N ALA A 49 -12.39 -19.33 7.22
CA ALA A 49 -11.13 -18.97 7.87
C ALA A 49 -10.06 -18.56 6.85
N GLN A 50 -9.89 -19.32 5.76
CA GLN A 50 -8.94 -18.99 4.69
C GLN A 50 -9.32 -17.68 3.98
N THR A 51 -10.60 -17.45 3.69
CA THR A 51 -11.06 -16.20 3.08
C THR A 51 -10.79 -15.02 4.01
N ALA A 52 -11.06 -15.15 5.31
CA ALA A 52 -10.78 -14.11 6.29
C ALA A 52 -9.27 -13.83 6.42
N GLU A 53 -8.42 -14.87 6.41
CA GLU A 53 -6.96 -14.72 6.42
C GLU A 53 -6.45 -14.02 5.16
N HIS A 54 -6.95 -14.40 3.98
CA HIS A 54 -6.59 -13.75 2.72
C HIS A 54 -7.04 -12.29 2.67
N GLU A 55 -8.25 -11.98 3.13
CA GLU A 55 -8.77 -10.61 3.19
C GLU A 55 -7.92 -9.75 4.14
N GLN A 56 -7.56 -10.28 5.31
CA GLN A 56 -6.65 -9.61 6.23
C GLN A 56 -5.25 -9.40 5.62
N ALA A 57 -4.72 -10.38 4.90
CA ALA A 57 -3.44 -10.25 4.20
C ALA A 57 -3.50 -9.17 3.11
N LEU A 58 -4.59 -9.10 2.34
CA LEU A 58 -4.78 -8.07 1.33
C LEU A 58 -4.87 -6.67 1.95
N LEU A 59 -5.59 -6.52 3.06
CA LEU A 59 -5.67 -5.26 3.79
C LEU A 59 -4.30 -4.84 4.35
N ALA A 60 -3.53 -5.80 4.89
CA ALA A 60 -2.18 -5.54 5.38
C ALA A 60 -1.24 -5.09 4.24
N ILE A 61 -1.27 -5.79 3.10
CA ILE A 61 -0.48 -5.43 1.91
C ILE A 61 -0.86 -4.06 1.38
N GLN A 62 -2.16 -3.73 1.30
CA GLN A 62 -2.60 -2.40 0.86
C GLN A 62 -2.09 -1.30 1.79
N LYS A 63 -2.16 -1.52 3.11
CA LYS A 63 -1.67 -0.56 4.10
C LYS A 63 -0.15 -0.38 3.99
N ASP A 64 0.58 -1.48 3.85
CA ASP A 64 2.05 -1.47 3.70
C ASP A 64 2.48 -0.77 2.41
N LEU A 65 1.76 -1.04 1.31
CA LEU A 65 1.98 -0.38 0.03
C LEU A 65 1.72 1.14 0.12
N GLN A 66 0.64 1.56 0.79
CA GLN A 66 0.36 2.98 1.01
C GLN A 66 1.45 3.64 1.87
N GLY A 67 1.88 3.00 2.96
CA GLY A 67 2.95 3.51 3.80
C GLY A 67 4.28 3.63 3.05
N THR A 68 4.62 2.63 2.23
CA THR A 68 5.82 2.63 1.40
C THR A 68 5.77 3.73 0.35
N GLN A 69 4.62 3.95 -0.29
CA GLN A 69 4.47 5.04 -1.27
C GLN A 69 4.64 6.42 -0.62
N GLN A 70 4.10 6.62 0.58
CA GLN A 70 4.26 7.87 1.33
C GLN A 70 5.73 8.11 1.73
N ALA A 71 6.40 7.07 2.25
CA ALA A 71 7.82 7.15 2.60
C ALA A 71 8.71 7.44 1.38
N LEU A 72 8.39 6.83 0.23
CA LEU A 72 9.09 7.09 -1.03
C LEU A 72 8.87 8.53 -1.50
N ALA A 73 7.64 9.05 -1.43
CA ALA A 73 7.34 10.43 -1.80
C ALA A 73 8.12 11.43 -0.96
N SER A 74 8.12 11.26 0.38
CA SER A 74 8.90 12.09 1.31
C SER A 74 10.41 12.01 1.02
N THR A 75 10.94 10.81 0.73
CA THR A 75 12.36 10.65 0.38
C THR A 75 12.72 11.37 -0.92
N ILE A 76 11.86 11.29 -1.93
CA ILE A 76 12.06 11.97 -3.22
C ILE A 76 12.04 13.49 -3.00
N GLU A 77 11.07 14.01 -2.26
CA GLU A 77 10.96 15.43 -1.92
C GLU A 77 12.22 15.94 -1.23
N ARG A 78 12.65 15.26 -0.16
CA ARG A 78 13.88 15.60 0.57
C ARG A 78 15.10 15.60 -0.35
N ASN A 79 15.20 14.63 -1.26
CA ASN A 79 16.31 14.58 -2.21
C ASN A 79 16.32 15.78 -3.16
N GLN A 80 15.14 16.23 -3.62
CA GLN A 80 15.04 17.43 -4.44
C GLN A 80 15.46 18.69 -3.66
N LEU A 81 15.06 18.83 -2.40
CA LEU A 81 15.45 19.96 -1.55
C LEU A 81 16.97 20.00 -1.35
N LEU A 82 17.58 18.88 -0.97
CA LEU A 82 19.04 18.77 -0.82
C LEU A 82 19.78 19.05 -2.13
N SER A 83 19.23 18.61 -3.27
CA SER A 83 19.80 18.92 -4.58
C SER A 83 19.74 20.41 -4.89
N ALA A 84 18.66 21.09 -4.51
CA ALA A 84 18.53 22.55 -4.69
C ALA A 84 19.53 23.30 -3.82
N SER A 85 19.65 22.96 -2.53
CA SER A 85 20.65 23.56 -1.63
C SER A 85 22.09 23.34 -2.14
N ALA A 86 22.42 22.12 -2.56
CA ALA A 86 23.75 21.80 -3.10
C ALA A 86 24.08 22.64 -4.33
N ALA A 87 23.12 22.87 -5.22
CA ALA A 87 23.30 23.74 -6.39
C ALA A 87 23.55 25.19 -5.96
N LEU A 88 22.83 25.72 -4.96
CA LEU A 88 23.08 27.07 -4.43
C LEU A 88 24.45 27.22 -3.75
N TYR A 89 24.91 26.22 -3.01
CA TYR A 89 26.28 26.25 -2.48
C TYR A 89 27.31 26.28 -3.61
N ARG A 90 27.10 25.54 -4.71
CA ARG A 90 27.97 25.63 -5.90
C ARG A 90 27.89 27.01 -6.56
N THR A 91 26.70 27.60 -6.69
CA THR A 91 26.55 28.99 -7.15
C THR A 91 27.40 29.95 -6.31
N SER A 92 27.45 29.78 -4.98
CA SER A 92 28.26 30.65 -4.12
C SER A 92 29.77 30.53 -4.39
N VAL A 93 30.25 29.32 -4.71
CA VAL A 93 31.65 29.08 -5.10
C VAL A 93 31.94 29.69 -6.47
N ASP A 94 31.04 29.49 -7.45
CA ASP A 94 31.20 30.08 -8.78
C ASP A 94 31.15 31.60 -8.76
N LEU A 95 30.39 32.20 -7.83
CA LEU A 95 30.40 33.64 -7.60
C LEU A 95 31.78 34.13 -7.12
N ASP A 96 32.39 33.41 -6.18
CA ASP A 96 33.73 33.72 -5.66
C ASP A 96 34.80 33.55 -6.76
N GLU A 97 34.63 32.57 -7.65
CA GLU A 97 35.48 32.35 -8.84
C GLU A 97 35.17 33.27 -10.02
N ARG A 98 34.12 34.10 -9.92
CA ARG A 98 33.63 34.98 -11.01
C ARG A 98 33.18 34.21 -12.26
N ASN A 99 32.73 32.97 -12.09
CA ASN A 99 32.16 32.10 -13.10
C ASN A 99 30.64 32.29 -13.25
N PHE A 100 30.22 33.52 -13.60
CA PHE A 100 28.79 33.92 -13.58
C PHE A 100 27.88 33.09 -14.51
N GLY A 101 28.42 32.54 -15.60
CA GLY A 101 27.67 31.64 -16.49
C GLY A 101 27.30 30.34 -15.79
N THR A 102 28.26 29.71 -15.10
CA THR A 102 28.06 28.49 -14.32
C THR A 102 27.21 28.76 -13.08
N ALA A 103 27.44 29.90 -12.41
CA ALA A 103 26.64 30.33 -11.27
C ALA A 103 25.14 30.40 -11.61
N ASN A 104 24.80 31.02 -12.75
CA ASN A 104 23.42 31.08 -13.25
C ASN A 104 22.88 29.70 -13.64
N ALA A 105 23.70 28.82 -14.22
CA ALA A 105 23.28 27.46 -14.51
C ALA A 105 22.88 26.71 -13.21
N HIS A 106 23.67 26.83 -12.15
CA HIS A 106 23.34 26.22 -10.86
C HIS A 106 22.12 26.84 -10.17
N VAL A 107 21.86 28.14 -10.33
CA VAL A 107 20.60 28.75 -9.87
C VAL A 107 19.39 28.14 -10.60
N GLN A 108 19.50 27.92 -11.91
CA GLN A 108 18.44 27.28 -12.70
C GLN A 108 18.25 25.80 -12.32
N GLU A 109 19.34 25.08 -12.02
CA GLU A 109 19.28 23.72 -11.47
C GLU A 109 18.55 23.70 -10.11
N ALA A 110 18.86 24.65 -9.22
CA ALA A 110 18.17 24.79 -7.94
C ALA A 110 16.68 25.08 -8.12
N ALA A 111 16.33 26.00 -9.04
CA ALA A 111 14.95 26.33 -9.37
C ALA A 111 14.18 25.10 -9.90
N ALA A 112 14.80 24.31 -10.78
CA ALA A 112 14.20 23.10 -11.34
C ALA A 112 13.99 22.01 -10.28
N ALA A 113 14.94 21.83 -9.36
CA ALA A 113 14.81 20.91 -8.24
C ALA A 113 13.69 21.35 -7.27
N MET A 114 13.63 22.64 -6.92
CA MET A 114 12.53 23.19 -6.11
C MET A 114 11.16 23.02 -6.77
N ALA A 115 11.06 23.26 -8.07
CA ALA A 115 9.80 23.06 -8.81
C ALA A 115 9.33 21.60 -8.81
N LYS A 116 10.27 20.62 -8.76
CA LYS A 116 9.92 19.20 -8.61
C LYS A 116 9.46 18.89 -7.18
N ALA A 117 10.16 19.42 -6.18
CA ALA A 117 9.77 19.25 -4.77
C ALA A 117 8.36 19.82 -4.51
N ALA A 118 8.03 20.95 -5.13
CA ALA A 118 6.73 21.60 -5.00
C ALA A 118 5.54 20.82 -5.61
N GLN A 119 5.76 19.82 -6.47
CA GLN A 119 4.66 19.06 -7.11
C GLN A 119 3.83 18.20 -6.14
N GLY A 120 4.34 17.99 -4.91
CA GLY A 120 3.62 17.30 -3.84
C GLY A 120 3.41 18.14 -2.57
N ALA A 121 4.03 19.33 -2.48
CA ALA A 121 4.02 20.15 -1.28
C ALA A 121 2.86 21.16 -1.29
N ALA A 122 2.10 21.20 -0.19
CA ALA A 122 1.08 22.24 0.04
C ALA A 122 1.65 23.48 0.74
N ASP A 123 2.93 23.45 1.12
CA ASP A 123 3.56 24.51 1.89
C ASP A 123 3.83 25.75 1.00
N PRO A 124 3.30 26.93 1.37
CA PRO A 124 3.51 28.16 0.62
C PRO A 124 4.99 28.58 0.49
N GLU A 125 5.87 28.13 1.39
CA GLU A 125 7.30 28.42 1.30
C GLU A 125 7.94 27.82 0.04
N PHE A 126 7.48 26.65 -0.42
CA PHE A 126 7.96 26.06 -1.67
C PHE A 126 7.65 26.95 -2.87
N ALA A 127 6.42 27.49 -2.93
CA ALA A 127 6.01 28.38 -4.01
C ALA A 127 6.80 29.70 -3.97
N ARG A 128 7.04 30.25 -2.78
CA ARG A 128 7.86 31.45 -2.58
C ARG A 128 9.29 31.20 -3.07
N LEU A 129 9.96 30.19 -2.56
CA LEU A 129 11.36 29.87 -2.88
C LEU A 129 11.54 29.52 -4.36
N SER A 130 10.63 28.73 -4.94
CA SER A 130 10.67 28.43 -6.37
C SER A 130 10.53 29.69 -7.23
N THR A 131 9.70 30.65 -6.81
CA THR A 131 9.54 31.94 -7.50
C THR A 131 10.80 32.79 -7.40
N VAL A 132 11.37 32.90 -6.19
CA VAL A 132 12.60 33.66 -5.95
C VAL A 132 13.75 33.10 -6.80
N LEU A 133 13.94 31.79 -6.81
CA LEU A 133 14.97 31.13 -7.61
C LEU A 133 14.74 31.30 -9.11
N GLY A 134 13.50 31.18 -9.58
CA GLY A 134 13.16 31.38 -11.00
C GLY A 134 13.40 32.81 -11.50
N GLN A 135 13.40 33.79 -10.59
CA GLN A 135 13.68 35.20 -10.89
C GLN A 135 15.13 35.59 -10.62
N MET A 136 15.90 34.75 -9.94
CA MET A 136 17.27 35.04 -9.58
C MET A 136 18.16 35.01 -10.83
N ASN A 137 18.87 36.11 -11.05
CA ASN A 137 19.85 36.25 -12.11
C ASN A 137 21.11 36.89 -11.52
N ILE A 138 22.21 36.16 -11.61
CA ILE A 138 23.52 36.61 -11.14
C ILE A 138 24.11 37.57 -12.17
N ASN A 139 24.49 38.77 -11.72
CA ASN A 139 25.06 39.81 -12.58
C ASN A 139 26.41 40.31 -12.04
N VAL A 140 27.34 40.53 -12.96
CA VAL A 140 28.70 41.06 -12.70
C VAL A 140 28.66 42.51 -12.21
N ALA A 141 27.67 43.30 -12.64
CA ALA A 141 27.57 44.73 -12.36
C ALA A 141 26.96 45.06 -10.98
N THR A 142 26.54 44.05 -10.23
CA THR A 142 25.92 44.19 -8.91
C THR A 142 26.88 43.75 -7.80
N ASP A 143 26.56 44.15 -6.57
CA ASP A 143 27.31 43.75 -5.38
C ASP A 143 27.38 42.21 -5.28
N LEU A 144 28.59 41.66 -5.39
CA LEU A 144 28.83 40.22 -5.36
C LEU A 144 28.68 39.65 -3.95
N GLU A 145 29.05 40.42 -2.93
CA GLU A 145 28.94 39.99 -1.53
C GLU A 145 27.46 39.87 -1.13
N ALA A 146 26.65 40.85 -1.53
CA ALA A 146 25.21 40.81 -1.34
C ALA A 146 24.54 39.64 -2.09
N GLN A 147 24.94 39.39 -3.34
CA GLN A 147 24.44 38.24 -4.12
C GLN A 147 24.80 36.92 -3.46
N ARG A 148 26.05 36.75 -3.04
CA ARG A 148 26.53 35.56 -2.32
C ARG A 148 25.77 35.34 -1.02
N SER A 149 25.57 36.39 -0.23
CA SER A 149 24.79 36.31 1.00
C SER A 149 23.35 35.86 0.73
N SER A 150 22.73 36.37 -0.34
CA SER A 150 21.37 35.99 -0.73
C SER A 150 21.28 34.51 -1.15
N VAL A 151 22.26 34.04 -1.93
CA VAL A 151 22.34 32.63 -2.35
C VAL A 151 22.52 31.69 -1.15
N LEU A 152 23.40 32.03 -0.21
CA LEU A 152 23.62 31.23 1.00
C LEU A 152 22.41 31.23 1.93
N GLN A 153 21.71 32.35 2.05
CA GLN A 153 20.46 32.42 2.81
C GLN A 153 19.40 31.50 2.20
N LEU A 154 19.21 31.53 0.88
CA LEU A 154 18.27 30.63 0.21
C LEU A 154 18.65 29.15 0.40
N ALA A 155 19.95 28.81 0.35
CA ALA A 155 20.41 27.46 0.62
C ALA A 155 20.04 27.01 2.05
N ALA A 156 20.22 27.88 3.03
CA ALA A 156 19.86 27.60 4.42
C ALA A 156 18.33 27.47 4.62
N GLU A 157 17.53 28.29 3.94
CA GLU A 157 16.06 28.19 3.98
C GLU A 157 15.58 26.86 3.39
N ILE A 158 16.18 26.41 2.27
CA ILE A 158 15.85 25.12 1.64
C ILE A 158 16.32 23.94 2.49
N ASP A 159 17.51 24.02 3.09
CA ASP A 159 18.02 23.00 4.03
C ASP A 159 17.12 22.86 5.26
N GLY A 160 16.53 23.96 5.74
CA GLY A 160 15.54 23.96 6.82
C GLY A 160 14.30 23.15 6.44
N LEU A 161 13.73 23.41 5.25
CA LEU A 161 12.59 22.63 4.75
C LEU A 161 12.91 21.13 4.61
N ALA A 162 14.14 20.80 4.20
CA ALA A 162 14.57 19.41 4.06
C ALA A 162 14.70 18.67 5.40
N GLN A 163 14.95 19.39 6.50
CA GLN A 163 14.99 18.84 7.85
C GLN A 163 13.58 18.70 8.43
N ASP A 164 12.70 19.65 8.16
CA ASP A 164 11.30 19.61 8.61
C ASP A 164 10.47 18.51 7.92
N SER A 165 11.00 17.94 6.83
CA SER A 165 10.40 16.82 6.10
C SER A 165 10.72 15.42 6.70
N GLU A 166 11.44 15.35 7.83
CA GLU A 166 11.66 14.11 8.63
C GLU A 166 10.48 13.78 9.57
#